data_AF-A0A529Q2H0-F1
#
_entry.id   AF-A0A529Q2H0-F1
#
_cell.length_a   1.000
_cell.length_b   1.000
_cell.length_c   1.000
_cell.angle_alpha   90.00
_cell.angle_beta   90.00
_cell.angle_gamma   90.00
#
_symmetry.space_group_name_H-M   'P 1'
#
loop_
_entity.id
_entity.type
_entity.pdbx_description
1 polymer ?
#
loop_
_entity_poly.entity_id
_entity_poly.type
_entity_poly.pdbx_seq_one_letter_code
_entity_poly.pdbx_strand_id
1 'polypeptide(L)'
;ASFADHNNAMLCRFLDTFGFDYEFASATKYYKAGRFDEVLLRAAERYDQIMGVMLPTLGPERQATYSPFLPISPKSGRVLYVPMINVDAKAGTITFDDEGTETTLPVTGGHVK
;
A
#
# COMPACT_ATOMS: atom_id res chain seq x y z
N ALA A 1 4.07 0.94 20.94
CA ALA A 1 5.16 1.46 20.10
C ALA A 1 5.74 0.31 19.28
N SER A 2 5.85 0.47 17.96
CA SER A 2 6.49 -0.51 17.07
C SER A 2 7.99 -0.21 16.87
N PHE A 3 8.72 -1.15 16.27
CA PHE A 3 10.13 -0.94 15.88
C PHE A 3 10.29 0.28 14.96
N ALA A 4 9.38 0.44 13.98
CA ALA A 4 9.37 1.59 13.09
C ALA A 4 9.07 2.91 13.84
N ASP A 5 8.14 2.90 14.82
CA ASP A 5 7.86 4.10 15.63
C ASP A 5 9.08 4.54 16.43
N HIS A 6 9.83 3.58 16.99
CA HIS A 6 11.07 3.87 17.69
C HIS A 6 12.12 4.52 16.77
N ASN A 7 12.34 3.94 15.59
CA ASN A 7 13.31 4.48 14.63
C ASN A 7 12.90 5.86 14.11
N ASN A 8 11.61 6.07 13.86
CA ASN A 8 11.09 7.39 13.48
C ASN A 8 11.34 8.43 14.58
N ALA A 9 11.12 8.08 15.84
CA ALA A 9 11.40 8.96 16.97
C ALA A 9 12.91 9.24 17.15
N MET A 10 13.78 8.27 16.84
CA MET A 10 15.23 8.50 16.80
C MET A 10 15.62 9.47 15.69
N LEU A 11 15.06 9.31 14.49
CA LEU A 11 15.30 10.21 13.35
C LEU A 11 14.84 11.64 13.66
N CYS A 12 13.62 11.81 14.17
CA CYS A 12 13.10 13.13 14.52
C CYS A 12 14.00 13.81 15.56
N ARG A 13 14.36 13.11 16.63
CA ARG A 13 15.28 13.65 17.66
C ARG A 13 16.64 14.07 17.08
N PHE A 14 17.18 13.29 16.15
CA PHE A 14 18.41 13.66 15.46
C PHE A 14 18.24 14.97 14.69
N LEU A 15 17.18 15.10 13.88
CA LEU A 15 16.90 16.31 13.12
C LEU A 15 16.68 17.54 14.02
N ASP A 16 15.91 17.36 15.11
CA ASP A 16 15.65 18.40 16.10
C ASP A 16 16.94 18.89 16.77
N THR A 17 17.88 17.97 17.04
CA THR A 17 19.17 18.29 17.68
C THR A 17 20.01 19.25 16.84
N PHE A 18 19.90 19.17 15.51
CA PHE A 18 20.62 20.04 14.58
C PHE A 18 19.79 21.24 14.11
N GLY A 19 18.56 21.40 14.62
CA GLY A 19 17.70 22.54 14.29
C GLY A 19 17.19 22.54 12.84
N PHE A 20 17.01 21.36 12.24
CA PHE A 20 16.38 21.27 10.91
C PHE A 20 14.90 21.63 11.00
N ASP A 21 14.41 22.36 10.00
CA ASP A 21 12.97 22.54 9.78
C ASP A 21 12.44 21.43 8.87
N TYR A 22 11.41 20.71 9.33
CA TYR A 22 10.83 19.59 8.60
C TYR A 22 9.38 19.31 9.04
N GLU A 23 8.60 18.72 8.13
CA GLU A 23 7.34 18.07 8.45
C GLU A 23 7.53 16.55 8.46
N PHE A 24 7.23 15.89 9.58
CA PHE A 24 7.27 14.44 9.65
C PHE A 24 5.96 13.80 9.18
N ALA A 25 6.04 13.00 8.13
CA ALA A 25 4.92 12.23 7.59
C ALA A 25 5.10 10.72 7.88
N SER A 26 4.28 10.18 8.78
CA SER A 26 4.22 8.72 9.00
C SER A 26 3.30 8.07 7.98
N ALA A 27 3.86 7.19 7.12
CA ALA A 27 3.08 6.41 6.17
C ALA A 27 1.92 5.66 6.87
N THR A 28 2.20 4.92 7.95
CA THR A 28 1.16 4.19 8.69
C THR A 28 0.01 5.10 9.14
N LYS A 29 0.30 6.32 9.61
CA LYS A 29 -0.75 7.27 9.98
C LYS A 29 -1.50 7.77 8.75
N TYR A 30 -0.81 8.11 7.67
CA TYR A 30 -1.43 8.65 6.46
C TYR A 30 -2.37 7.65 5.79
N TYR A 31 -1.95 6.38 5.65
CA TYR A 31 -2.83 5.32 5.15
C TYR A 31 -4.04 5.10 6.05
N LYS A 32 -3.85 4.95 7.37
CA LYS A 32 -4.95 4.70 8.32
C LYS A 32 -5.92 5.87 8.51
N ALA A 33 -5.42 7.10 8.38
CA ALA A 33 -6.24 8.32 8.46
C ALA A 33 -6.91 8.67 7.13
N GLY A 34 -6.70 7.87 6.08
CA GLY A 34 -7.32 8.07 4.77
C GLY A 34 -6.72 9.21 3.95
N ARG A 35 -5.54 9.73 4.31
CA ARG A 35 -4.87 10.81 3.55
C ARG A 35 -4.52 10.38 2.12
N PHE A 36 -4.39 9.08 1.88
CA PHE A 36 -4.16 8.52 0.54
C PHE A 36 -5.40 7.90 -0.10
N ASP A 37 -6.57 7.93 0.55
CA ASP A 37 -7.74 7.20 0.05
C ASP A 37 -8.17 7.69 -1.34
N GLU A 38 -8.20 9.01 -1.57
CA GLU A 38 -8.55 9.59 -2.86
C GLU A 38 -7.60 9.13 -3.98
N VAL A 39 -6.29 9.11 -3.72
CA VAL A 39 -5.31 8.69 -4.73
C VAL A 39 -5.33 7.19 -4.95
N LEU A 40 -5.64 6.39 -3.92
CA LEU A 40 -5.80 4.93 -4.04
C LEU A 40 -7.04 4.58 -4.87
N LEU A 41 -8.16 5.28 -4.68
CA LEU A 41 -9.34 5.14 -5.52
C LEU A 41 -9.03 5.52 -6.98
N ARG A 42 -8.33 6.64 -7.19
CA ARG A 42 -7.87 7.03 -8.54
C ARG A 42 -6.92 6.00 -9.15
N ALA A 43 -6.06 5.37 -8.36
CA ALA A 43 -5.20 4.29 -8.83
C ALA A 43 -6.02 3.06 -9.25
N ALA A 44 -7.12 2.75 -8.55
CA ALA A 44 -8.03 1.69 -8.95
C ALA A 44 -8.74 2.01 -10.28
N GLU A 45 -9.21 3.25 -10.47
CA GLU A 45 -9.78 3.73 -11.74
C GLU A 45 -8.79 3.67 -12.91
N ARG A 46 -7.49 3.76 -12.63
CA ARG A 46 -6.41 3.78 -13.62
C ARG A 46 -5.57 2.51 -13.61
N TYR A 47 -6.06 1.45 -12.98
CA TYR A 47 -5.30 0.23 -12.75
C TYR A 47 -4.66 -0.31 -14.03
N ASP A 48 -5.44 -0.50 -15.10
CA ASP A 48 -4.93 -1.03 -16.36
C ASP A 48 -3.86 -0.13 -17.00
N GLN A 49 -3.99 1.19 -16.84
CA GLN A 49 -3.01 2.16 -17.36
C GLN A 49 -1.70 2.06 -16.57
N ILE A 50 -1.79 1.94 -15.25
CA ILE A 50 -0.63 1.73 -14.37
C ILE A 50 0.06 0.41 -14.74
N MET A 51 -0.70 -0.69 -14.86
CA MET A 51 -0.16 -1.99 -15.25
C MET A 51 0.50 -1.94 -16.64
N GLY A 52 -0.12 -1.27 -17.61
CA GLY A 52 0.43 -1.10 -18.96
C GLY A 52 1.77 -0.35 -18.99
N VAL A 53 1.99 0.60 -18.07
CA VAL A 53 3.28 1.29 -17.91
C VAL A 53 4.29 0.44 -17.14
N MET A 54 3.85 -0.25 -16.09
CA MET A 54 4.73 -0.94 -15.15
C MET A 54 5.23 -2.30 -15.67
N LEU A 55 4.35 -3.14 -16.22
CA LEU A 55 4.70 -4.50 -16.62
C LEU A 55 5.89 -4.57 -17.59
N PRO A 56 6.00 -3.73 -18.64
CA PRO A 56 7.13 -3.77 -19.57
C PRO A 56 8.49 -3.49 -18.91
N THR A 57 8.51 -2.82 -17.74
CA THR A 57 9.74 -2.49 -17.00
C THR A 57 10.21 -3.61 -16.08
N LEU A 58 9.40 -4.66 -15.91
CA LEU A 58 9.63 -5.74 -14.96
C LEU A 58 10.08 -7.02 -15.67
N GLY A 59 10.93 -7.80 -14.99
CA GLY A 59 11.26 -9.15 -15.44
C GLY A 59 10.07 -10.13 -15.33
N PRO A 60 10.10 -11.29 -16.02
CA PRO A 60 8.97 -12.20 -16.13
C PRO A 60 8.36 -12.65 -14.79
N GLU A 61 9.21 -12.99 -13.81
CA GLU A 61 8.74 -13.42 -12.48
C GLU A 61 7.95 -12.32 -11.75
N ARG A 62 8.38 -11.07 -11.91
CA ARG A 62 7.71 -9.92 -11.31
C ARG A 62 6.44 -9.57 -12.05
N GLN A 63 6.41 -9.67 -13.38
CA GLN A 63 5.19 -9.44 -14.15
C GLN A 63 4.04 -10.36 -13.71
N ALA A 64 4.34 -11.61 -13.36
CA ALA A 64 3.33 -12.58 -12.93
C ALA A 64 2.71 -12.29 -11.54
N THR A 65 3.38 -11.48 -10.71
CA THR A 65 2.99 -11.24 -9.32
C THR A 65 2.81 -9.77 -8.97
N TYR A 66 3.07 -8.87 -9.93
CA TYR A 66 3.05 -7.44 -9.69
C TYR A 66 1.62 -6.93 -9.49
N SER A 67 1.48 -6.10 -8.47
CA SER A 67 0.31 -5.27 -8.23
C SER A 67 0.79 -3.94 -7.64
N PRO A 68 0.19 -2.81 -8.04
CA PRO A 68 0.39 -1.52 -7.38
C PRO A 68 -0.26 -1.46 -5.99
N PHE A 69 -1.15 -2.39 -5.66
CA PHE A 69 -1.75 -2.54 -4.33
C PHE A 69 -1.17 -3.76 -3.62
N LEU A 70 -0.62 -3.56 -2.42
CA LEU A 70 -0.15 -4.66 -1.57
C LEU A 70 -1.14 -4.85 -0.40
N PRO A 71 -2.08 -5.81 -0.50
CA PRO A 71 -3.08 -5.99 0.54
C PRO A 71 -2.47 -6.47 1.85
N ILE A 72 -3.04 -6.03 2.95
CA ILE A 72 -2.74 -6.55 4.28
C ILE A 72 -3.73 -7.67 4.57
N SER A 73 -3.22 -8.90 4.71
CA SER A 73 -4.02 -10.08 5.04
C SER A 73 -4.83 -9.82 6.32
N PRO A 74 -6.18 -9.90 6.29
CA PRO A 74 -6.98 -9.81 7.50
C PRO A 74 -6.73 -10.99 8.45
N LYS A 75 -6.24 -12.13 7.92
CA LYS A 75 -5.92 -13.33 8.71
C LYS A 75 -4.60 -13.16 9.48
N SER A 76 -3.54 -12.75 8.78
CA SER A 76 -2.18 -12.76 9.33
C SER A 76 -1.64 -11.37 9.71
N GLY A 77 -2.28 -10.30 9.24
CA GLY A 77 -1.79 -8.93 9.39
C GLY A 77 -0.55 -8.62 8.55
N ARG A 78 -0.12 -9.53 7.67
CA ARG A 78 1.05 -9.38 6.81
C ARG A 78 0.69 -8.69 5.50
N VAL A 79 1.63 -7.91 4.98
CA VAL A 79 1.55 -7.37 3.61
C VAL A 79 1.81 -8.52 2.63
N LEU A 80 0.93 -8.68 1.66
CA LEU A 80 0.99 -9.74 0.66
C LEU A 80 1.49 -9.20 -0.69
N TYR A 81 2.28 -10.02 -1.38
CA TYR A 81 2.77 -9.77 -2.73
C TYR A 81 2.10 -10.75 -3.68
N VAL A 82 0.84 -10.45 -4.00
CA VAL A 82 -0.03 -11.30 -4.81
C VAL A 82 -0.58 -10.51 -6.00
N PRO A 83 -0.78 -11.17 -7.16
CA PRO A 83 -1.51 -10.53 -8.26
C PRO A 83 -2.97 -10.29 -7.85
N MET A 84 -3.58 -9.24 -8.39
CA MET A 84 -5.01 -8.98 -8.19
C MET A 84 -5.83 -9.89 -9.10
N ILE A 85 -6.80 -10.59 -8.51
CA ILE A 85 -7.83 -11.35 -9.26
C ILE A 85 -8.82 -10.37 -9.89
N ASN A 86 -9.23 -9.35 -9.13
CA ASN A 86 -10.13 -8.29 -9.60
C ASN A 86 -9.80 -6.95 -8.93
N VAL A 87 -10.03 -5.86 -9.65
CA VAL A 87 -9.96 -4.49 -9.14
C VAL A 87 -11.26 -3.78 -9.54
N ASP A 88 -12.13 -3.50 -8.58
CA ASP A 88 -13.38 -2.76 -8.82
C ASP A 88 -13.20 -1.30 -8.43
N ALA A 89 -12.95 -0.46 -9.42
CA ALA A 89 -12.78 0.97 -9.23
C ALA A 89 -14.04 1.67 -8.68
N LYS A 90 -15.24 1.19 -9.02
CA LYS A 90 -16.49 1.80 -8.57
C LYS A 90 -16.77 1.49 -7.11
N ALA A 91 -16.52 0.25 -6.70
CA ALA A 91 -16.63 -0.17 -5.32
C ALA A 91 -15.42 0.27 -4.47
N GLY A 92 -14.29 0.58 -5.12
CA GLY A 92 -13.03 0.90 -4.44
C GLY A 92 -12.41 -0.33 -3.77
N THR A 93 -12.55 -1.51 -4.36
CA THR A 93 -12.13 -2.78 -3.77
C THR A 93 -11.17 -3.56 -4.67
N ILE A 94 -10.39 -4.44 -4.04
CA ILE A 94 -9.54 -5.42 -4.70
C ILE A 94 -9.85 -6.83 -4.20
N THR A 95 -9.70 -7.80 -5.08
CA THR A 95 -9.86 -9.24 -4.79
C THR A 95 -8.56 -9.96 -5.06
N PHE A 96 -8.12 -10.82 -4.13
CA PHE A 96 -6.86 -11.56 -4.22
C PHE A 96 -6.95 -12.89 -3.44
N ASP A 97 -5.98 -13.77 -3.65
CA ASP A 97 -5.83 -15.00 -2.86
C ASP A 97 -5.08 -14.72 -1.55
N ASP A 98 -5.72 -14.96 -0.42
CA ASP A 98 -5.12 -14.94 0.92
C ASP A 98 -5.02 -16.37 1.45
N GLU A 99 -3.90 -17.03 1.15
CA GLU A 99 -3.60 -18.41 1.57
C GLU A 99 -4.68 -19.41 1.12
N GLY A 100 -5.04 -19.39 -0.17
CA GLY A 100 -6.05 -20.27 -0.76
C GLY A 100 -7.50 -19.83 -0.55
N THR A 101 -7.72 -18.62 -0.01
CA THR A 101 -9.06 -18.03 0.15
C THR A 101 -9.16 -16.73 -0.62
N GLU A 102 -10.10 -16.68 -1.56
CA GLU A 102 -10.43 -15.44 -2.25
C GLU A 102 -10.98 -14.41 -1.25
N THR A 103 -10.29 -13.28 -1.15
CA THR A 103 -10.57 -12.22 -0.18
C THR A 103 -10.75 -10.91 -0.91
N THR A 104 -11.80 -10.17 -0.55
CA THR A 104 -12.08 -8.83 -1.08
C THR A 104 -12.06 -7.80 0.03
N LEU A 105 -11.36 -6.68 -0.17
CA LEU A 105 -11.28 -5.57 0.77
C LEU A 105 -11.19 -4.22 0.04
N PRO A 106 -11.52 -3.10 0.70
CA PRO A 106 -11.36 -1.78 0.10
C PRO A 106 -9.89 -1.39 -0.01
N VAL A 107 -9.52 -0.62 -1.03
CA VAL A 107 -8.16 -0.08 -1.18
C VAL A 107 -7.85 1.06 -0.20
N THR A 108 -8.84 1.53 0.55
CA THR A 108 -8.77 2.69 1.44
C THR A 108 -8.56 2.29 2.90
N GLY A 109 -8.46 3.25 3.81
CA GLY A 109 -8.46 3.00 5.27
C GLY A 109 -7.23 2.23 5.78
N GLY A 110 -6.18 2.13 4.96
CA GLY A 110 -4.95 1.41 5.28
C GLY A 110 -5.07 -0.11 5.24
N HIS A 111 -5.99 -0.65 4.42
CA HIS A 111 -6.06 -2.08 4.13
C HIS A 111 -5.04 -2.54 3.07
N VAL A 112 -4.46 -1.61 2.33
CA VAL A 112 -3.37 -1.85 1.38
C VAL A 112 -2.18 -0.94 1.68
N LYS A 113 -1.01 -1.29 1.14
CA LYS A 113 0.17 -0.42 1.08
C LYS A 113 0.61 -0.18 -0.35
#